data_AF-A0A6A1QFK3-F1
#
_entry.id   AF-A0A6A1QFK3-F1
#
_cell.length_a   1.000
_cell.length_b   1.000
_cell.length_c   1.000
_cell.angle_alpha   90.00
_cell.angle_beta   90.00
_cell.angle_gamma   90.00
#
_symmetry.space_group_name_H-M   'P 1'
#
loop_
_entity.id
_entity.type
_entity.pdbx_description
1 polymer ?
#
loop_
_entity_poly.entity_id
_entity_poly.type
_entity_poly.pdbx_seq_one_letter_code
_entity_poly.pdbx_strand_id
1 'polypeptide(L)'
;MDWKLEGSAQETESHVLQEQEVTLEDTGEDGISESFQLLQIDMECEHREEMTLPTSNAVWRSELSRLAGQIRRLYGSNKKADRPFWICLTGFTTDSPLYEECLRMNDGFSSYLLDITEEDCFSLFPLETLVYLTPDSEHALEDVDLNRVYILGGLVDESIQKKVTFQKAQEHSVKTARLPIQEYMVRRQNGKNYHSEILAINQVFDILSTYFETQNWPEALKKGVSSRKGYTLQNSVE
;
A
#
# COMPACT_ATOMS: atom_id res chain seq x y z
N MET A 1 11.93 42.82 -34.95
CA MET A 1 11.84 43.97 -34.05
C MET A 1 10.37 44.09 -33.68
N ASP A 2 9.88 43.19 -32.84
CA ASP A 2 9.93 43.20 -31.37
C ASP A 2 8.55 43.61 -30.87
N TRP A 3 7.75 42.62 -30.51
CA TRP A 3 6.59 42.82 -29.64
C TRP A 3 6.73 41.85 -28.47
N LYS A 4 6.73 42.45 -27.28
CA LYS A 4 6.95 41.82 -25.98
C LYS A 4 5.81 40.85 -25.64
N LEU A 5 6.18 39.73 -25.04
CA LEU A 5 5.31 38.96 -24.15
C LEU A 5 6.09 38.75 -22.85
N GLU A 6 5.79 39.58 -21.86
CA GLU A 6 6.00 39.25 -20.45
C GLU A 6 4.90 38.25 -20.09
N GLY A 7 5.31 37.03 -19.73
CA GLY A 7 4.43 35.95 -19.32
C GLY A 7 5.01 35.27 -18.10
N SER A 8 4.38 35.57 -16.96
CA SER A 8 4.71 35.14 -15.60
C SER A 8 5.02 33.64 -15.53
N ALA A 9 6.19 33.31 -14.97
CA ALA A 9 6.39 32.01 -14.34
C ALA A 9 5.44 31.96 -13.13
N GLN A 10 4.56 30.96 -13.08
CA GLN A 10 3.91 30.59 -11.83
C GLN A 10 4.80 29.51 -11.20
N GLU A 11 5.58 29.92 -10.20
CA GLU A 11 6.11 29.01 -9.20
C GLU A 11 4.91 28.40 -8.47
N THR A 12 4.67 27.12 -8.67
CA THR A 12 3.79 26.34 -7.80
C THR A 12 4.52 26.10 -6.50
N GLU A 13 4.13 26.86 -5.47
CA GLU A 13 4.58 26.67 -4.09
C GLU A 13 4.22 25.26 -3.61
N SER A 14 5.27 24.54 -3.24
CA SER A 14 5.22 23.26 -2.55
C SER A 14 4.60 23.44 -1.16
N HIS A 15 3.36 23.00 -1.01
CA HIS A 15 2.74 22.80 0.30
C HIS A 15 3.41 21.60 0.99
N VAL A 16 4.51 21.90 1.67
CA VAL A 16 5.10 21.06 2.71
C VAL A 16 4.03 20.73 3.74
N LEU A 17 3.96 19.46 4.14
CA LEU A 17 3.23 18.98 5.32
C LEU A 17 3.73 19.74 6.56
N GLN A 18 3.18 20.93 6.79
CA GLN A 18 3.33 21.65 8.05
C GLN A 18 2.48 20.92 9.08
N GLU A 19 3.18 20.32 10.04
CA GLU A 19 2.78 20.14 11.44
C GLU A 19 1.30 20.42 11.71
N GLN A 20 0.46 19.37 11.67
CA GLN A 20 -0.84 19.43 12.32
C GLN A 20 -0.65 19.36 13.84
N GLU A 21 -0.17 20.46 14.42
CA GLU A 21 -0.44 20.80 15.81
C GLU A 21 -1.67 21.72 15.79
N VAL A 22 -2.86 21.12 15.91
CA VAL A 22 -4.13 21.85 16.01
C VAL A 22 -4.11 22.67 17.29
N THR A 23 -3.93 23.99 17.15
CA THR A 23 -4.12 24.94 18.24
C THR A 23 -5.62 25.02 18.53
N LEU A 24 -6.00 24.64 19.74
CA LEU A 24 -7.36 24.74 20.27
C LEU A 24 -7.79 26.22 20.35
N GLU A 25 -8.67 26.65 19.44
CA GLU A 25 -9.55 27.79 19.72
C GLU A 25 -10.85 27.25 20.32
N ASP A 26 -11.04 27.62 21.59
CA ASP A 26 -12.19 27.31 22.43
C ASP A 26 -13.47 27.93 21.82
N THR A 27 -14.25 27.11 21.12
CA THR A 27 -15.70 27.30 21.02
C THR A 27 -16.34 25.92 20.98
N GLY A 28 -17.02 25.58 22.07
CA GLY A 28 -17.68 24.29 22.24
C GLY A 28 -18.71 24.02 21.15
N GLU A 29 -18.58 22.85 20.52
CA GLU A 29 -19.64 21.92 20.13
C GLU A 29 -18.95 20.71 19.48
N ASP A 30 -18.97 19.56 20.18
CA ASP A 30 -18.67 18.18 19.74
C ASP A 30 -17.87 18.00 18.43
N GLY A 31 -16.61 18.43 18.42
CA GLY A 31 -15.65 18.09 17.37
C GLY A 31 -15.02 16.74 17.62
N ILE A 32 -15.63 15.66 17.10
CA ILE A 32 -14.91 14.38 16.96
C ILE A 32 -13.82 14.61 15.94
N SER A 33 -12.58 14.77 16.39
CA SER A 33 -11.40 14.66 15.52
C SER A 33 -11.40 13.24 14.97
N GLU A 34 -11.93 13.04 13.76
CA GLU A 34 -11.89 11.74 13.08
C GLU A 34 -10.42 11.43 12.78
N SER A 35 -9.80 10.64 13.67
CA SER A 35 -8.48 10.07 13.43
C SER A 35 -8.60 9.03 12.32
N PHE A 36 -8.09 9.33 11.12
CA PHE A 36 -7.98 8.36 10.04
C PHE A 36 -6.77 7.46 10.25
N GLN A 37 -6.94 6.16 10.00
CA GLN A 37 -5.82 5.24 9.95
C GLN A 37 -5.05 5.48 8.65
N LEU A 38 -3.77 5.82 8.73
CA LEU A 38 -2.92 6.01 7.56
C LEU A 38 -2.40 4.65 7.04
N LEU A 39 -2.56 4.43 5.74
CA LEU A 39 -1.94 3.33 5.00
C LEU A 39 -1.05 3.89 3.90
N GLN A 40 0.22 3.50 3.92
CA GLN A 40 1.20 3.94 2.96
C GLN A 40 1.55 2.79 1.99
N ILE A 41 1.65 3.11 0.70
CA ILE A 41 2.04 2.16 -0.35
C ILE A 41 3.32 2.67 -1.01
N ASP A 42 4.38 1.87 -0.89
CA ASP A 42 5.73 2.19 -1.35
C ASP A 42 5.84 1.81 -2.83
N MET A 43 5.77 2.81 -3.70
CA MET A 43 5.77 2.63 -5.15
C MET A 43 7.20 2.56 -5.72
N GLU A 44 8.20 2.87 -4.91
CA GLU A 44 9.61 2.92 -5.29
C GLU A 44 10.29 1.55 -5.29
N CYS A 45 9.61 0.50 -4.83
CA CYS A 45 10.18 -0.85 -4.76
C CYS A 45 10.43 -1.51 -6.13
N GLU A 46 10.30 -0.81 -7.24
CA GLU A 46 10.60 -1.33 -8.58
C GLU A 46 12.09 -1.67 -8.75
N HIS A 47 12.34 -2.75 -9.50
CA HIS A 47 13.69 -3.26 -9.75
C HIS A 47 14.59 -2.20 -10.38
N ARG A 48 15.67 -1.89 -9.66
CA ARG A 48 16.88 -1.34 -10.25
C ARG A 48 17.55 -2.47 -11.05
N GLU A 49 17.71 -2.23 -12.36
CA GLU A 49 18.55 -2.96 -13.32
C GLU A 49 17.99 -4.23 -14.00
N GLU A 50 17.20 -4.08 -15.09
CA GLU A 50 17.41 -4.82 -16.36
C GLU A 50 16.52 -4.28 -17.52
N MET A 51 16.73 -3.02 -17.91
CA MET A 51 16.02 -2.40 -19.04
C MET A 51 16.88 -2.42 -20.32
N THR A 52 17.12 -3.61 -20.89
CA THR A 52 17.86 -3.72 -22.18
C THR A 52 17.36 -4.79 -23.15
N LEU A 53 16.21 -5.45 -22.92
CA LEU A 53 15.69 -6.48 -23.84
C LEU A 53 14.25 -6.23 -24.33
N PRO A 54 13.90 -6.50 -25.61
CA PRO A 54 12.56 -6.26 -26.15
C PRO A 54 11.43 -7.01 -25.43
N THR A 55 11.74 -8.20 -24.88
CA THR A 55 10.82 -9.04 -24.11
C THR A 55 10.55 -8.47 -22.71
N SER A 56 11.48 -7.73 -22.10
CA SER A 56 11.27 -7.17 -20.76
C SER A 56 10.26 -6.03 -20.75
N ASN A 57 10.13 -5.28 -21.85
CA ASN A 57 9.18 -4.16 -21.95
C ASN A 57 7.71 -4.62 -21.89
N ALA A 58 7.38 -5.75 -22.53
CA ALA A 58 6.02 -6.29 -22.50
C ALA A 58 5.64 -6.86 -21.11
N VAL A 59 6.60 -7.54 -20.45
CA VAL A 59 6.43 -8.06 -19.08
C VAL A 59 6.25 -6.91 -18.11
N TRP A 60 7.14 -5.93 -18.14
CA TRP A 60 7.06 -4.75 -17.29
C TRP A 60 5.76 -3.96 -17.48
N ARG A 61 5.26 -3.78 -18.71
CA ARG A 61 3.94 -3.16 -18.95
C ARG A 61 2.78 -3.96 -18.35
N SER A 62 2.86 -5.29 -18.38
CA SER A 62 1.87 -6.18 -17.75
C SER A 62 1.90 -6.03 -16.23
N GLU A 63 3.09 -5.90 -15.64
CA GLU A 63 3.27 -5.66 -14.21
C GLU A 63 2.70 -4.32 -13.77
N LEU A 64 3.00 -3.23 -14.50
CA LEU A 64 2.37 -1.92 -14.30
C LEU A 64 0.85 -1.99 -14.37
N SER A 65 0.30 -2.67 -15.40
CA SER A 65 -1.15 -2.84 -15.56
C SER A 65 -1.77 -3.57 -14.37
N ARG A 66 -1.06 -4.57 -13.84
CA ARG A 66 -1.50 -5.35 -12.68
C ARG A 66 -1.43 -4.54 -11.40
N LEU A 67 -0.39 -3.72 -11.20
CA LEU A 67 -0.27 -2.82 -10.05
C LEU A 67 -1.34 -1.73 -10.09
N ALA A 68 -1.52 -1.05 -11.23
CA ALA A 68 -2.60 -0.09 -11.44
C ALA A 68 -3.99 -0.70 -11.16
N GLY A 69 -4.22 -1.93 -11.62
CA GLY A 69 -5.43 -2.68 -11.34
C GLY A 69 -5.60 -3.07 -9.86
N GLN A 70 -4.52 -3.29 -9.12
CA GLN A 70 -4.55 -3.52 -7.68
C GLN A 70 -4.88 -2.22 -6.92
N ILE A 71 -4.27 -1.10 -7.28
CA ILE A 71 -4.59 0.24 -6.73
C ILE A 71 -6.07 0.55 -6.91
N ARG A 72 -6.63 0.30 -8.10
CA ARG A 72 -8.07 0.50 -8.37
C ARG A 72 -8.95 -0.31 -7.43
N ARG A 73 -8.62 -1.59 -7.22
CA ARG A 73 -9.39 -2.49 -6.35
C ARG A 73 -9.28 -2.05 -4.90
N LEU A 74 -8.06 -1.72 -4.46
CA LEU A 74 -7.77 -1.21 -3.13
C LEU A 74 -8.60 0.05 -2.84
N TYR A 75 -8.52 1.07 -3.69
CA TYR A 75 -9.29 2.31 -3.54
C TYR A 75 -10.80 2.04 -3.54
N GLY A 76 -11.27 1.16 -4.43
CA GLY A 76 -12.67 0.76 -4.50
C GLY A 76 -13.17 0.01 -3.26
N SER A 77 -12.32 -0.80 -2.61
CA SER A 77 -12.62 -1.42 -1.31
C SER A 77 -12.62 -0.37 -0.20
N ASN A 78 -11.61 0.51 -0.15
CA ASN A 78 -11.49 1.56 0.86
C ASN A 78 -12.70 2.50 0.89
N LYS A 79 -13.19 2.92 -0.28
CA LYS A 79 -14.39 3.76 -0.41
C LYS A 79 -15.67 3.11 0.15
N LYS A 80 -15.68 1.79 0.28
CA LYS A 80 -16.83 1.02 0.81
C LYS A 80 -16.65 0.58 2.26
N ALA A 81 -15.47 0.78 2.84
CA ALA A 81 -15.21 0.45 4.22
C ALA A 81 -16.01 1.39 5.12
N ASP A 82 -16.49 0.87 6.25
CA ASP A 82 -17.19 1.70 7.24
C ASP A 82 -16.21 2.71 7.87
N ARG A 83 -14.93 2.33 7.94
CA ARG A 83 -13.83 3.16 8.41
C ARG A 83 -12.71 3.18 7.36
N PRO A 84 -12.75 4.13 6.41
CA PRO A 84 -11.75 4.20 5.36
C PRO A 84 -10.38 4.60 5.93
N PHE A 85 -9.33 4.02 5.36
CA PHE A 85 -7.96 4.43 5.58
C PHE A 85 -7.68 5.69 4.75
N TRP A 86 -6.86 6.60 5.28
CA TRP A 86 -6.20 7.58 4.44
C TRP A 86 -5.09 6.87 3.67
N ILE A 87 -5.11 6.92 2.34
CA ILE A 87 -4.13 6.22 1.49
C ILE A 87 -3.10 7.23 1.02
N CYS A 88 -1.82 6.90 1.18
CA CYS A 88 -0.70 7.68 0.67
C CYS A 88 0.18 6.81 -0.25
N LEU A 89 0.38 7.23 -1.50
CA LEU A 89 1.28 6.62 -2.46
C LEU A 89 2.59 7.41 -2.44
N THR A 90 3.68 6.80 -1.98
CA THR A 90 5.00 7.45 -1.85
C THR A 90 5.98 6.90 -2.87
N GLY A 91 7.04 7.66 -3.18
CA GLY A 91 7.95 7.32 -4.28
C GLY A 91 7.21 7.24 -5.63
N PHE A 92 6.11 8.01 -5.77
CA PHE A 92 5.20 7.92 -6.89
C PHE A 92 5.11 9.27 -7.61
N THR A 93 5.76 9.34 -8.77
CA THR A 93 5.81 10.57 -9.57
C THR A 93 4.69 10.60 -10.61
N THR A 94 4.20 11.80 -10.91
CA THR A 94 3.12 12.00 -11.90
C THR A 94 3.60 11.87 -13.35
N ASP A 95 4.92 11.85 -13.56
CA ASP A 95 5.56 11.57 -14.84
C ASP A 95 5.98 10.09 -14.99
N SER A 96 5.66 9.24 -14.01
CA SER A 96 5.99 7.83 -14.08
C SER A 96 5.11 7.05 -15.07
N PRO A 97 5.65 6.02 -15.74
CA PRO A 97 4.88 5.09 -16.55
C PRO A 97 3.74 4.41 -15.79
N LEU A 98 3.93 4.18 -14.49
CA LEU A 98 2.90 3.64 -13.62
C LEU A 98 1.74 4.63 -13.42
N TYR A 99 2.02 5.93 -13.30
CA TYR A 99 1.00 6.96 -13.19
C TYR A 99 0.17 7.07 -14.48
N GLU A 100 0.83 7.09 -15.64
CA GLU A 100 0.13 7.03 -16.95
C GLU A 100 -0.76 5.80 -17.05
N GLU A 101 -0.27 4.65 -16.61
CA GLU A 101 -1.01 3.40 -16.61
C GLU A 101 -2.21 3.43 -15.65
N CYS A 102 -2.07 4.06 -14.49
CA CYS A 102 -3.17 4.32 -13.57
C CYS A 102 -4.25 5.19 -14.20
N LEU A 103 -3.89 6.29 -14.86
CA LEU A 103 -4.84 7.14 -15.59
C LEU A 103 -5.56 6.36 -16.71
N ARG A 104 -4.83 5.49 -17.41
CA ARG A 104 -5.37 4.69 -18.53
C ARG A 104 -6.36 3.61 -18.06
N MET A 105 -6.09 2.97 -16.92
CA MET A 105 -6.87 1.81 -16.45
C MET A 105 -7.98 2.16 -15.45
N ASN A 106 -7.87 3.32 -14.81
CA ASN A 106 -8.68 3.68 -13.66
C ASN A 106 -9.38 5.01 -13.95
N ASP A 107 -10.63 4.92 -14.43
CA ASP A 107 -11.43 6.10 -14.74
C ASP A 107 -11.53 7.04 -13.52
N GLY A 108 -11.14 8.30 -13.70
CA GLY A 108 -11.16 9.30 -12.63
C GLY A 108 -10.05 9.14 -11.58
N PHE A 109 -8.96 8.44 -11.90
CA PHE A 109 -7.81 8.28 -10.99
C PHE A 109 -7.29 9.60 -10.41
N SER A 110 -7.24 10.67 -11.21
CA SER A 110 -6.83 12.00 -10.76
C SER A 110 -7.77 12.65 -9.73
N SER A 111 -8.96 12.08 -9.53
CA SER A 111 -9.96 12.50 -8.54
C SER A 111 -10.07 11.51 -7.38
N TYR A 112 -9.13 10.57 -7.24
CA TYR A 112 -9.09 9.69 -6.08
C TYR A 112 -8.73 10.50 -4.83
N LEU A 113 -9.43 10.24 -3.72
CA LEU A 113 -9.11 10.81 -2.42
C LEU A 113 -7.97 10.01 -1.79
N LEU A 114 -6.75 10.32 -2.20
CA LEU A 114 -5.49 9.77 -1.71
C LEU A 114 -4.39 10.80 -1.91
N ASP A 115 -3.29 10.67 -1.17
CA ASP A 115 -2.10 11.48 -1.38
C ASP A 115 -1.14 10.78 -2.34
N ILE A 116 -0.46 11.56 -3.18
CA ILE A 116 0.61 11.12 -4.06
C ILE A 116 1.82 12.02 -3.78
N THR A 117 2.98 11.40 -3.56
CA THR A 117 4.23 12.13 -3.35
C THR A 117 5.41 11.34 -3.92
N GLU A 118 6.40 12.08 -4.41
CA GLU A 118 7.67 11.56 -4.91
C GLU A 118 8.64 11.24 -3.76
N GLU A 119 8.39 11.75 -2.56
CA GLU A 119 9.23 11.51 -1.39
C GLU A 119 9.09 10.06 -0.90
N ASP A 120 10.17 9.53 -0.33
CA ASP A 120 10.17 8.18 0.24
C ASP A 120 9.48 8.17 1.63
N CYS A 121 8.85 7.04 1.95
CA CYS A 121 8.11 6.87 3.20
C CYS A 121 8.96 7.07 4.46
N PHE A 122 10.26 6.80 4.41
CA PHE A 122 11.17 6.92 5.54
C PHE A 122 11.59 8.37 5.83
N SER A 123 11.42 9.29 4.87
CA SER A 123 11.63 10.73 5.11
C SER A 123 10.35 11.46 5.52
N LEU A 124 9.18 10.94 5.12
CA LEU A 124 7.88 11.58 5.37
C LEU A 124 7.34 11.33 6.78
N PHE A 125 7.63 10.17 7.38
CA PHE A 125 7.05 9.75 8.64
C PHE A 125 8.13 9.42 9.69
N PRO A 126 7.88 9.65 10.98
CA PRO A 126 8.81 9.22 12.03
C PRO A 126 8.99 7.70 11.99
N LEU A 127 10.25 7.24 11.93
CA LEU A 127 10.60 5.84 11.70
C LEU A 127 9.98 4.89 12.74
N GLU A 128 9.82 5.35 13.98
CA GLU A 128 9.22 4.59 15.08
C GLU A 128 7.72 4.30 14.90
N THR A 129 7.03 5.10 14.11
CA THR A 129 5.61 4.92 13.78
C THR A 129 5.41 3.93 12.63
N LEU A 130 6.44 3.71 11.81
CA LEU A 130 6.36 2.89 10.62
C LEU A 130 6.38 1.39 10.94
N VAL A 131 5.53 0.63 10.26
CA VAL A 131 5.58 -0.83 10.23
C VAL A 131 5.54 -1.31 8.78
N TYR A 132 6.66 -1.85 8.30
CA TYR A 132 6.74 -2.40 6.95
C TYR A 132 6.17 -3.82 6.92
N LEU A 133 5.08 -4.00 6.17
CA LEU A 133 4.46 -5.30 5.98
C LEU A 133 5.19 -6.09 4.91
N THR A 134 5.75 -7.22 5.32
CA THR A 134 6.52 -8.09 4.44
C THR A 134 6.36 -9.55 4.85
N PRO A 135 6.14 -10.49 3.90
CA PRO A 135 5.98 -11.91 4.21
C PRO A 135 7.27 -12.53 4.79
N ASP A 136 8.42 -11.88 4.61
CA ASP A 136 9.72 -12.37 5.09
C ASP A 136 10.03 -11.97 6.55
N SER A 137 9.14 -11.22 7.22
CA SER A 137 9.32 -10.86 8.63
C SER A 137 9.16 -12.07 9.55
N GLU A 138 9.97 -12.13 10.61
CA GLU A 138 9.84 -13.15 11.65
C GLU A 138 8.64 -12.89 12.59
N HIS A 139 8.18 -11.65 12.66
CA HIS A 139 7.13 -11.22 13.59
C HIS A 139 5.77 -11.21 12.90
N ALA A 140 4.82 -11.98 13.43
CA ALA A 140 3.43 -11.88 13.02
C ALA A 140 2.82 -10.55 13.49
N LEU A 141 1.96 -9.95 12.66
CA LEU A 141 1.17 -8.79 13.05
C LEU A 141 0.05 -9.26 14.00
N GLU A 142 0.14 -8.84 15.25
CA GLU A 142 -0.81 -9.22 16.29
C GLU A 142 -2.06 -8.32 16.29
N ASP A 143 -1.87 -7.02 16.03
CA ASP A 143 -2.92 -5.99 16.06
C ASP A 143 -2.62 -4.85 15.06
N VAL A 144 -3.65 -4.08 14.68
CA VAL A 144 -3.59 -2.90 13.82
C VAL A 144 -3.79 -1.64 14.68
N ASP A 145 -2.68 -0.95 14.97
CA ASP A 145 -2.61 0.20 15.88
C ASP A 145 -2.84 1.53 15.15
N LEU A 146 -3.72 2.35 15.71
CA LEU A 146 -4.09 3.68 15.24
C LEU A 146 -2.93 4.67 15.17
N ASN A 147 -1.90 4.47 15.98
CA ASN A 147 -0.74 5.37 16.04
C ASN A 147 0.41 4.91 15.12
N ARG A 148 0.17 3.90 14.28
CA ARG A 148 1.18 3.36 13.36
C ARG A 148 0.82 3.63 11.92
N VAL A 149 1.84 3.75 11.10
CA VAL A 149 1.73 3.82 9.64
C VAL A 149 2.15 2.49 9.06
N TYR A 150 1.22 1.80 8.41
CA TYR A 150 1.48 0.51 7.79
C TYR A 150 1.94 0.71 6.34
N ILE A 151 3.08 0.12 5.99
CA ILE A 151 3.69 0.23 4.67
C ILE A 151 3.46 -1.05 3.88
N LEU A 152 2.90 -0.92 2.68
CA LEU A 152 2.75 -2.01 1.71
C LEU A 152 3.72 -1.78 0.56
N GLY A 153 4.59 -2.74 0.26
CA GLY A 153 5.41 -2.67 -0.95
C GLY A 153 4.55 -2.85 -2.21
N GLY A 154 4.56 -1.86 -3.09
CA GLY A 154 3.87 -1.84 -4.39
C GLY A 154 4.50 -2.78 -5.43
N LEU A 155 4.88 -4.00 -5.04
CA LEU A 155 5.57 -4.95 -5.89
C LEU A 155 4.59 -5.83 -6.67
N VAL A 156 4.79 -5.92 -7.99
CA VAL A 156 4.11 -6.90 -8.84
C VAL A 156 5.13 -7.54 -9.78
N ASP A 157 5.86 -8.54 -9.30
CA ASP A 157 6.77 -9.32 -10.13
C ASP A 157 6.11 -10.66 -10.53
N GLU A 158 6.31 -11.11 -11.77
CA GLU A 158 6.00 -12.48 -12.20
C GLU A 158 6.85 -13.53 -11.47
N SER A 159 8.06 -13.15 -11.06
CA SER A 159 8.96 -13.89 -10.18
C SER A 159 8.81 -13.40 -8.73
N ILE A 160 8.90 -14.31 -7.76
CA ILE A 160 8.84 -13.90 -6.35
C ILE A 160 10.25 -13.48 -5.92
N GLN A 161 10.49 -12.17 -5.81
CA GLN A 161 11.71 -11.66 -5.18
C GLN A 161 11.58 -11.67 -3.67
N LYS A 162 12.16 -12.69 -3.04
CA LYS A 162 12.17 -12.79 -1.59
C LYS A 162 13.05 -11.69 -0.99
N LYS A 163 12.63 -11.17 0.16
CA LYS A 163 13.38 -10.27 1.03
C LYS A 163 13.64 -8.85 0.53
N VAL A 164 13.17 -8.43 -0.64
CA VAL A 164 13.41 -7.06 -1.15
C VAL A 164 12.87 -5.99 -0.18
N THR A 165 11.58 -6.06 0.14
CA THR A 165 10.97 -5.11 1.09
C THR A 165 11.50 -5.27 2.52
N PHE A 166 11.85 -6.50 2.90
CA PHE A 166 12.42 -6.79 4.22
C PHE A 166 13.85 -6.24 4.38
N GLN A 167 14.64 -6.23 3.31
CA GLN A 167 15.96 -5.61 3.29
C GLN A 167 15.84 -4.09 3.32
N LYS A 168 14.98 -3.50 2.47
CA LYS A 168 14.69 -2.05 2.49
C LYS A 168 14.29 -1.59 3.89
N ALA A 169 13.37 -2.29 4.54
CA ALA A 169 12.96 -1.95 5.90
C ALA A 169 14.09 -2.07 6.95
N GLN A 170 14.95 -3.09 6.84
CA GLN A 170 16.09 -3.27 7.74
C GLN A 170 17.18 -2.21 7.56
N GLU A 171 17.46 -1.80 6.33
CA GLU A 171 18.44 -0.74 6.03
C GLU A 171 18.05 0.58 6.71
N HIS A 172 16.76 0.85 6.82
CA HIS A 172 16.20 2.02 7.51
C HIS A 172 15.86 1.77 8.99
N SER A 173 16.17 0.58 9.53
CA SER A 173 15.87 0.18 10.91
C SER A 173 14.39 0.33 11.31
N VAL A 174 13.48 0.12 10.35
CA VAL A 174 12.03 0.20 10.55
C VAL A 174 11.49 -1.15 11.01
N LYS A 175 10.48 -1.13 11.89
CA LYS A 175 9.82 -2.36 12.37
C LYS A 175 9.18 -3.10 11.19
N THR A 176 9.33 -4.41 11.16
CA THR A 176 8.67 -5.26 10.16
C THR A 176 7.64 -6.17 10.81
N ALA A 177 6.61 -6.53 10.05
CA ALA A 177 5.65 -7.57 10.44
C ALA A 177 5.13 -8.33 9.21
N ARG A 178 4.77 -9.59 9.36
CA ARG A 178 4.04 -10.39 8.37
C ARG A 178 2.59 -10.57 8.80
N LEU A 179 1.68 -10.76 7.85
CA LEU A 179 0.31 -11.16 8.18
C LEU A 179 0.31 -12.54 8.88
N PRO A 180 -0.60 -12.80 9.83
CA PRO A 180 -0.58 -14.02 10.64
C PRO A 180 -1.17 -15.24 9.90
N ILE A 181 -0.80 -15.44 8.64
CA ILE A 181 -1.31 -16.55 7.82
C ILE A 181 -0.89 -17.90 8.41
N GLN A 182 0.33 -17.99 8.93
CA GLN A 182 0.89 -19.23 9.48
C GLN A 182 0.22 -19.64 10.80
N GLU A 183 -0.29 -18.66 11.54
CA GLU A 183 -0.95 -18.83 12.84
C GLU A 183 -2.39 -19.31 12.67
N TYR A 184 -3.10 -18.84 11.63
CA TYR A 184 -4.54 -19.07 11.48
C TYR A 184 -4.93 -19.93 10.27
N MET A 185 -4.03 -20.19 9.33
CA MET A 185 -4.32 -20.94 8.11
C MET A 185 -3.42 -22.16 7.94
N VAL A 186 -4.01 -23.23 7.42
CA VAL A 186 -3.32 -24.48 7.09
C VAL A 186 -3.16 -24.63 5.59
N ARG A 187 -2.06 -25.27 5.19
CA ARG A 187 -1.81 -25.63 3.79
C ARG A 187 -2.80 -26.71 3.36
N ARG A 188 -3.62 -26.39 2.36
CA ARG A 188 -4.52 -27.34 1.72
C ARG A 188 -3.78 -28.03 0.58
N GLN A 189 -3.83 -29.35 0.52
CA GLN A 189 -3.40 -30.05 -0.68
C GLN A 189 -4.28 -29.63 -1.86
N ASN A 190 -3.65 -29.17 -2.95
CA ASN A 190 -4.35 -28.79 -4.18
C ASN A 190 -3.70 -29.52 -5.36
N GLY A 191 -4.44 -29.71 -6.45
CA GLY A 191 -3.95 -30.44 -7.62
C GLY A 191 -2.75 -29.80 -8.34
N LYS A 192 -2.29 -28.62 -7.88
CA LYS A 192 -1.15 -27.89 -8.44
C LYS A 192 0.06 -27.85 -7.49
N ASN A 193 -0.04 -28.40 -6.27
CA ASN A 193 0.95 -28.27 -5.19
C ASN A 193 1.50 -26.84 -5.00
N TYR A 194 0.64 -25.83 -5.17
CA TYR A 194 1.03 -24.43 -5.06
C TYR A 194 0.51 -23.81 -3.75
N HIS A 195 1.44 -23.25 -2.98
CA HIS A 195 1.19 -22.56 -1.72
C HIS A 195 1.96 -21.24 -1.72
N SER A 196 1.27 -20.13 -1.52
CA SER A 196 1.90 -18.81 -1.47
C SER A 196 1.27 -17.95 -0.39
N GLU A 197 2.13 -17.44 0.50
CA GLU A 197 1.78 -16.45 1.54
C GLU A 197 1.94 -15.00 1.03
N ILE A 198 2.44 -14.84 -0.20
CA ILE A 198 2.62 -13.54 -0.84
C ILE A 198 1.29 -13.09 -1.41
N LEU A 199 0.84 -11.92 -1.00
CA LEU A 199 -0.45 -11.34 -1.36
C LEU A 199 -0.24 -10.05 -2.16
N ALA A 200 -1.18 -9.78 -3.06
CA ALA A 200 -1.26 -8.49 -3.75
C ALA A 200 -1.63 -7.37 -2.77
N ILE A 201 -1.26 -6.11 -3.07
CA ILE A 201 -1.51 -4.98 -2.15
C ILE A 201 -3.00 -4.81 -1.82
N ASN A 202 -3.89 -5.06 -2.78
CA ASN A 202 -5.33 -4.99 -2.55
C ASN A 202 -5.83 -6.10 -1.61
N GLN A 203 -5.18 -7.27 -1.62
CA GLN A 203 -5.53 -8.37 -0.71
C GLN A 203 -5.04 -8.09 0.71
N VAL A 204 -3.85 -7.51 0.85
CA VAL A 204 -3.33 -7.05 2.14
C VAL A 204 -4.24 -5.96 2.70
N PHE A 205 -4.63 -4.99 1.88
CA PHE A 205 -5.61 -3.97 2.25
C PHE A 205 -6.92 -4.58 2.74
N ASP A 206 -7.54 -5.49 1.97
CA ASP A 206 -8.81 -6.11 2.36
C ASP A 206 -8.68 -6.83 3.73
N ILE A 207 -7.52 -7.44 4.02
CA ILE A 207 -7.23 -8.07 5.33
C ILE A 207 -7.14 -7.02 6.43
N LEU A 208 -6.34 -5.97 6.24
CA LEU A 208 -6.16 -4.92 7.25
C LEU A 208 -7.49 -4.20 7.53
N SER A 209 -8.24 -3.84 6.48
CA SER A 209 -9.54 -3.19 6.60
C SER A 209 -10.55 -4.07 7.34
N THR A 210 -10.66 -5.35 6.98
CA THR A 210 -11.58 -6.27 7.69
C THR A 210 -11.13 -6.52 9.13
N TYR A 211 -9.83 -6.65 9.40
CA TYR A 211 -9.34 -6.82 10.77
C TYR A 211 -9.62 -5.58 11.61
N PHE A 212 -9.38 -4.39 11.06
CA PHE A 212 -9.61 -3.13 11.75
C PHE A 212 -11.09 -2.98 12.19
N GLU A 213 -12.03 -3.45 11.36
CA GLU A 213 -13.47 -3.46 11.66
C GLU A 213 -13.88 -4.56 12.63
N THR A 214 -13.33 -5.77 12.49
CA THR A 214 -13.84 -6.99 13.17
C THR A 214 -13.00 -7.46 14.35
N GLN A 215 -11.75 -7.01 14.43
CA GLN A 215 -10.71 -7.49 15.35
C GLN A 215 -10.54 -9.02 15.29
N ASN A 216 -10.81 -9.63 14.12
CA ASN A 216 -10.86 -11.08 13.92
C ASN A 216 -9.96 -11.52 12.76
N TRP A 217 -8.78 -12.06 13.08
CA TRP A 217 -7.83 -12.54 12.08
C TRP A 217 -8.38 -13.63 11.15
N PRO A 218 -9.08 -14.68 11.63
CA PRO A 218 -9.73 -15.64 10.75
C PRO A 218 -10.66 -15.01 9.71
N GLU A 219 -11.50 -14.06 10.10
CA GLU A 219 -12.41 -13.37 9.19
C GLU A 219 -11.66 -12.51 8.18
N ALA A 220 -10.70 -11.71 8.65
CA ALA A 220 -9.83 -10.88 7.82
C ALA A 220 -9.05 -11.71 6.78
N LEU A 221 -8.40 -12.78 7.22
CA LEU A 221 -7.62 -13.66 6.34
C LEU A 221 -8.52 -14.39 5.32
N LYS A 222 -9.73 -14.79 5.71
CA LYS A 222 -10.72 -15.37 4.77
C LYS A 222 -11.12 -14.39 3.68
N LYS A 223 -11.15 -13.08 3.99
CA LYS A 223 -11.48 -12.03 3.03
C LYS A 223 -10.38 -11.86 1.97
N GLY A 224 -9.12 -11.71 2.37
CA GLY A 224 -8.04 -11.40 1.41
C GLY A 224 -7.28 -12.61 0.86
N VAL A 225 -7.17 -13.72 1.59
CA VAL A 225 -6.43 -14.91 1.13
C VAL A 225 -7.32 -15.78 0.25
N SER A 226 -7.15 -15.64 -1.08
CA SER A 226 -7.95 -16.42 -2.02
C SER A 226 -7.64 -17.92 -1.95
N SER A 227 -8.63 -18.78 -2.20
CA SER A 227 -8.48 -20.24 -2.23
C SER A 227 -7.38 -20.76 -3.19
N ARG A 228 -7.05 -19.98 -4.23
CA ARG A 228 -5.97 -20.27 -5.19
C ARG A 228 -4.57 -20.22 -4.58
N LYS A 229 -4.41 -19.59 -3.41
CA LYS A 229 -3.13 -19.49 -2.68
C LYS A 229 -2.76 -20.76 -1.93
N GLY A 230 -3.67 -21.74 -1.84
CA GLY A 230 -3.40 -23.03 -1.20
C GLY A 230 -3.54 -23.02 0.33
N TYR A 231 -3.99 -21.92 0.94
CA TYR A 231 -4.23 -21.82 2.37
C TYR A 231 -5.73 -21.77 2.66
N THR A 232 -6.15 -22.44 3.73
CA THR A 232 -7.53 -22.40 4.25
C THR A 232 -7.48 -22.21 5.76
N LEU A 233 -8.49 -21.53 6.32
CA LEU A 233 -8.60 -21.43 7.78
C LEU A 233 -8.55 -22.82 8.42
N GLN A 234 -7.91 -22.91 9.58
CA GLN A 234 -8.03 -24.08 10.42
C GLN A 234 -9.49 -24.17 10.85
N ASN A 235 -10.22 -25.19 10.42
CA ASN A 235 -11.56 -25.42 10.95
C ASN A 235 -11.39 -25.60 12.46
N SER A 236 -12.03 -24.73 13.25
CA SER A 236 -12.31 -25.02 14.65
C SER A 236 -13.17 -26.27 14.65
N VAL A 237 -12.56 -27.43 14.89
CA VAL A 237 -13.29 -28.65 15.18
C VAL A 237 -13.85 -28.46 16.58
N GLU A 238 -15.13 -28.09 16.65
CA GLU A 238 -16.04 -28.51 17.72
C GLU A 238 -17.37 -28.94 17.09
#